data_AF-A0AAU3UJI6-F1
#
_entry.id   AF-A0AAU3UJI6-F1
#
_cell.length_a   1.000
_cell.length_b   1.000
_cell.length_c   1.000
_cell.angle_alpha   90.00
_cell.angle_beta   90.00
_cell.angle_gamma   90.00
#
_symmetry.space_group_name_H-M   'P 1'
#
loop_
_entity.id
_entity.type
_entity.pdbx_description
1 polymer ?
#
loop_
_entity_poly.entity_id
_entity_poly.type
_entity_poly.pdbx_seq_one_letter_code
_entity_poly.pdbx_strand_id
1 'polypeptide(L)'
;MSESRPVQEHRYDVLIVGAGGAGMRAAIEAGPRVRTAVLTKLYPTRSHTGAAQGGMCAALANVEEDNWEWHTFDTVKGGDYLVDQDAAEIMAKEAIDAVLDLEKMGLPFNRTPEGKIDQRRFGGHTRDHGKAPVRRACYAADRTGHMILQTLYQNCVKHDVEFFNEFYVLDLVLTDTERGPVATGVVAYELATGTLHVFHAKSIIFATGGSGRMYKTTSNAHTLTGDGMAIVFRKGLPLEDMEFHQFHPTGLAGLGILISEAVRGEGGILRNASGERFMERYAPTIKDLAPRDIVARSMVLEVREGRGAGPNKDYVLIDVTHLGADVLEEKLPDITEFARTYLGVDPVKEPVPVMPTCHYVMGGIPTRIRGEVLRNNTDIVPGLYAAGECACVSVHGANRLGTNSLLDINVFGRRAGIAAAEYAARVEFTELPENPAQMVQDWLALILSDHGNERVADIRAELQVSMDDKAGVYRTEESLKSMLEEIQVLKERYSRITVQDKGKRYNSDLLEAVELGFLLELADVTVAGAVNRKESRGGHAREDYPNRDDVNFMRHTMAYKTSPELISDIRLDYKPVVQTRYEPMERKY
;
A
#
# COMPACT_ATOMS: atom_id res chain seq x y z
N MET A 1 5.60 38.03 15.12
CA MET A 1 6.32 37.12 16.04
C MET A 1 5.35 36.04 16.43
N SER A 2 5.38 34.87 15.78
CA SER A 2 4.52 33.75 16.21
C SER A 2 5.08 33.19 17.51
N GLU A 3 4.26 33.11 18.55
CA GLU A 3 4.61 32.35 19.76
C GLU A 3 5.07 30.94 19.35
N SER A 4 6.24 30.51 19.83
CA SER A 4 6.75 29.16 19.59
C SER A 4 5.73 28.15 20.10
N ARG A 5 5.43 27.12 19.28
CA ARG A 5 4.47 26.08 19.67
C ARG A 5 5.05 25.30 20.86
N PRO A 6 4.25 25.05 21.93
CA PRO A 6 4.71 24.21 23.02
C PRO A 6 5.07 22.81 22.49
N VAL A 7 6.16 22.26 23.01
CA VAL A 7 6.64 20.91 22.67
C VAL A 7 6.49 20.03 23.90
N GLN A 8 5.80 18.90 23.77
CA GLN A 8 5.72 17.88 24.81
C GLN A 8 6.68 16.74 24.50
N GLU A 9 7.30 16.17 25.53
CA GLU A 9 8.24 15.07 25.38
C GLU A 9 7.71 13.77 25.97
N HIS A 10 7.95 12.68 25.24
CA HIS A 10 7.49 11.34 25.55
C HIS A 10 8.65 10.36 25.39
N ARG A 11 8.65 9.27 26.18
CA ARG A 11 9.70 8.25 26.13
C ARG A 11 9.14 6.84 26.17
N TYR A 12 9.45 6.04 25.15
CA TYR A 12 8.96 4.67 24.95
C TYR A 12 10.09 3.74 24.53
N ASP A 13 9.96 2.44 24.77
CA ASP A 13 10.93 1.45 24.26
C ASP A 13 10.68 1.21 22.76
N VAL A 14 9.42 1.03 22.40
CA VAL A 14 8.95 0.85 21.01
C VAL A 14 7.91 1.90 20.69
N LEU A 15 8.04 2.54 19.54
CA LEU A 15 7.05 3.44 18.99
C LEU A 15 6.56 2.92 17.64
N ILE A 16 5.25 2.81 17.46
CA ILE A 16 4.64 2.34 16.22
C ILE A 16 3.90 3.51 15.57
N VAL A 17 4.20 3.79 14.31
CA VAL A 17 3.59 4.86 13.53
C VAL A 17 2.62 4.25 12.51
N GLY A 18 1.33 4.31 12.83
CA GLY A 18 0.24 3.74 12.05
C GLY A 18 -0.52 2.66 12.83
N ALA A 19 -1.85 2.75 12.81
CA ALA A 19 -2.74 1.79 13.49
C ALA A 19 -3.63 1.01 12.50
N GLY A 20 -3.11 0.76 11.29
CA GLY A 20 -3.68 -0.26 10.38
C GLY A 20 -3.39 -1.67 10.88
N GLY A 21 -3.72 -2.69 10.08
CA GLY A 21 -3.52 -4.07 10.52
C GLY A 21 -2.05 -4.42 10.82
N ALA A 22 -1.08 -3.88 10.09
CA ALA A 22 0.34 -4.13 10.35
C ALA A 22 0.79 -3.53 11.69
N GLY A 23 0.44 -2.26 11.94
CA GLY A 23 0.82 -1.56 13.16
C GLY A 23 0.14 -2.14 14.40
N MET A 24 -1.15 -2.49 14.32
CA MET A 24 -1.82 -3.15 15.44
C MET A 24 -1.30 -4.58 15.68
N ARG A 25 -0.97 -5.34 14.62
CA ARG A 25 -0.33 -6.65 14.80
C ARG A 25 1.04 -6.52 15.47
N ALA A 26 1.83 -5.52 15.09
CA ALA A 26 3.10 -5.23 15.74
C ALA A 26 2.90 -4.83 17.22
N ALA A 27 1.89 -4.03 17.52
CA ALA A 27 1.57 -3.59 18.89
C ALA A 27 1.16 -4.75 19.80
N ILE A 28 0.35 -5.70 19.30
CA ILE A 28 -0.04 -6.92 20.03
C ILE A 28 1.19 -7.76 20.41
N GLU A 29 2.22 -7.77 19.57
CA GLU A 29 3.42 -8.57 19.79
C GLU A 29 4.46 -7.85 20.66
N ALA A 30 4.59 -6.53 20.54
CA ALA A 30 5.55 -5.71 21.27
C ALA A 30 5.05 -5.28 22.66
N GLY A 31 3.76 -4.95 22.79
CA GLY A 31 3.15 -4.40 24.01
C GLY A 31 3.37 -5.26 25.26
N PRO A 32 3.20 -6.60 25.21
CA PRO A 32 3.47 -7.46 26.35
C PRO A 32 4.96 -7.60 26.74
N ARG A 33 5.89 -7.12 25.90
CA ARG A 33 7.34 -7.31 26.05
C ARG A 33 8.04 -6.08 26.60
N VAL A 34 7.67 -4.90 26.11
CA VAL A 34 8.33 -3.62 26.39
C VAL A 34 7.33 -2.46 26.32
N ARG A 35 7.67 -1.29 26.88
CA ARG A 35 6.76 -0.14 26.89
C ARG A 35 6.56 0.38 25.46
N THR A 36 5.34 0.18 24.94
CA THR A 36 5.01 0.44 23.53
C THR A 36 3.90 1.48 23.42
N ALA A 37 4.04 2.43 22.50
CA ALA A 37 2.98 3.36 22.11
C ALA A 37 2.69 3.28 20.61
N VAL A 38 1.44 3.54 20.23
CA VAL A 38 0.99 3.60 18.83
C VAL A 38 0.50 5.01 18.51
N LEU A 39 1.13 5.67 17.55
CA LEU A 39 0.72 6.93 16.96
C LEU A 39 -0.11 6.67 15.71
N THR A 40 -1.23 7.36 15.55
CA THR A 40 -2.05 7.23 14.35
C THR A 40 -2.75 8.53 14.03
N LYS A 41 -2.72 8.95 12.76
CA LYS A 41 -3.43 10.15 12.30
C LYS A 41 -4.96 9.97 12.24
N LEU A 42 -5.44 8.74 12.37
CA LEU A 42 -6.85 8.37 12.42
C LEU A 42 -7.15 7.61 13.70
N TYR A 43 -8.43 7.50 14.06
CA TYR A 43 -8.84 6.43 14.96
C TYR A 43 -8.52 5.05 14.31
N PRO A 44 -7.97 4.05 15.03
CA PRO A 44 -7.42 2.82 14.44
C PRO A 44 -8.33 2.10 13.45
N THR A 45 -9.63 1.99 13.79
CA THR A 45 -10.63 1.29 12.97
C THR A 45 -11.07 2.06 11.71
N ARG A 46 -10.53 3.26 11.47
CA ARG A 46 -10.70 4.04 10.23
C ARG A 46 -9.56 3.85 9.23
N SER A 47 -8.54 3.06 9.59
CA SER A 47 -7.44 2.72 8.69
C SER A 47 -7.92 1.99 7.44
N HIS A 48 -7.23 2.17 6.31
CA HIS A 48 -7.65 1.63 5.01
C HIS A 48 -7.73 0.09 4.96
N THR A 49 -7.02 -0.61 5.85
CA THR A 49 -7.18 -2.08 6.04
C THR A 49 -8.65 -2.48 6.18
N GLY A 50 -9.48 -1.65 6.82
CA GLY A 50 -10.91 -1.92 7.03
C GLY A 50 -11.72 -1.96 5.73
N ALA A 51 -11.21 -1.38 4.64
CA ALA A 51 -11.84 -1.40 3.31
C ALA A 51 -11.42 -2.61 2.47
N ALA A 52 -10.52 -3.47 2.94
CA ALA A 52 -10.15 -4.67 2.21
C ALA A 52 -11.28 -5.71 2.25
N GLN A 53 -11.60 -6.30 1.11
CA GLN A 53 -12.81 -7.12 0.94
C GLN A 53 -12.51 -8.62 0.82
N GLY A 54 -11.75 -8.97 -0.22
CA GLY A 54 -11.73 -10.32 -0.81
C GLY A 54 -11.22 -11.47 0.05
N GLY A 55 -10.29 -11.25 0.98
CA GLY A 55 -9.78 -12.32 1.84
C GLY A 55 -8.30 -12.20 2.21
N MET A 56 -7.82 -13.17 2.99
CA MET A 56 -6.42 -13.40 3.34
C MET A 56 -6.04 -14.83 2.95
N CYS A 57 -5.00 -15.00 2.14
CA CYS A 57 -4.59 -16.33 1.66
C CYS A 57 -3.81 -17.11 2.71
N ALA A 58 -4.09 -18.41 2.81
CA ALA A 58 -3.26 -19.39 3.51
C ALA A 58 -3.56 -20.79 2.97
N ALA A 59 -2.52 -21.61 2.78
CA ALA A 59 -2.68 -23.00 2.34
C ALA A 59 -3.16 -23.91 3.49
N LEU A 60 -4.38 -23.66 3.99
CA LEU A 60 -5.00 -24.43 5.09
C LEU A 60 -5.50 -25.81 4.64
N ALA A 61 -5.72 -26.00 3.34
CA ALA A 61 -6.29 -27.21 2.74
C ALA A 61 -7.65 -27.63 3.38
N ASN A 62 -8.49 -26.65 3.73
CA ASN A 62 -9.79 -26.95 4.37
C ASN A 62 -10.86 -27.41 3.38
N VAL A 63 -10.79 -26.96 2.13
CA VAL A 63 -11.80 -27.22 1.09
C VAL A 63 -11.27 -28.10 -0.06
N GLU A 64 -9.98 -28.04 -0.34
CA GLU A 64 -9.27 -28.88 -1.30
C GLU A 64 -7.78 -28.95 -0.92
N GLU A 65 -7.03 -29.88 -1.48
CA GLU A 65 -5.59 -30.01 -1.23
C GLU A 65 -4.83 -28.74 -1.67
N ASP A 66 -3.97 -28.22 -0.80
CA ASP A 66 -3.10 -27.08 -1.08
C ASP A 66 -1.78 -27.22 -0.32
N ASN A 67 -0.77 -26.45 -0.71
CA ASN A 67 0.55 -26.45 -0.11
C ASN A 67 1.13 -25.03 -0.10
N TRP A 68 1.79 -24.63 0.98
CA TRP A 68 2.52 -23.36 1.09
C TRP A 68 3.54 -23.19 -0.04
N GLU A 69 4.11 -24.29 -0.54
CA GLU A 69 5.09 -24.28 -1.63
C GLU A 69 4.46 -23.80 -2.94
N TRP A 70 3.23 -24.21 -3.25
CA TRP A 70 2.48 -23.69 -4.41
C TRP A 70 2.14 -22.21 -4.23
N HIS A 71 1.82 -21.79 -3.01
CA HIS A 71 1.60 -20.38 -2.71
C HIS A 71 2.88 -19.54 -2.85
N THR A 72 4.05 -20.07 -2.46
CA THR A 72 5.34 -19.42 -2.73
C THR A 72 5.56 -19.26 -4.23
N PHE A 73 5.38 -20.33 -5.01
CA PHE A 73 5.52 -20.29 -6.47
C PHE A 73 4.60 -19.24 -7.10
N ASP A 74 3.30 -19.26 -6.75
CA ASP A 74 2.33 -18.29 -7.26
C ASP A 74 2.75 -16.85 -6.91
N THR A 75 3.26 -16.61 -5.71
CA THR A 75 3.71 -15.29 -5.27
C THR A 75 4.91 -14.82 -6.08
N VAL A 76 5.91 -15.68 -6.29
CA VAL A 76 7.11 -15.36 -7.09
C VAL A 76 6.78 -15.12 -8.56
N LYS A 77 5.99 -16.02 -9.18
CA LYS A 77 5.50 -15.84 -10.55
C LYS A 77 4.59 -14.61 -10.66
N GLY A 78 3.75 -14.40 -9.65
CA GLY A 78 2.78 -13.31 -9.57
C GLY A 78 3.44 -11.94 -9.54
N GLY A 79 4.51 -11.79 -8.75
CA GLY A 79 5.36 -10.59 -8.69
C GLY A 79 6.40 -10.50 -9.80
N ASP A 80 6.27 -11.33 -10.83
CA ASP A 80 7.06 -11.31 -12.07
C ASP A 80 8.58 -11.40 -11.83
N TYR A 81 8.94 -12.30 -10.90
CA TYR A 81 10.32 -12.62 -10.50
C TYR A 81 11.12 -11.45 -9.90
N LEU A 82 10.45 -10.35 -9.53
CA LEU A 82 11.01 -9.26 -8.73
C LEU A 82 10.68 -9.44 -7.23
N VAL A 83 10.34 -10.66 -6.82
CA VAL A 83 10.04 -11.02 -5.42
C VAL A 83 11.29 -11.61 -4.81
N ASP A 84 11.66 -11.16 -3.61
CA ASP A 84 12.67 -11.81 -2.80
C ASP A 84 12.14 -13.17 -2.32
N GLN A 85 12.68 -14.26 -2.87
CA GLN A 85 12.08 -15.60 -2.75
C GLN A 85 12.11 -16.14 -1.32
N ASP A 86 13.11 -15.75 -0.52
CA ASP A 86 13.20 -16.08 0.90
C ASP A 86 12.08 -15.41 1.71
N ALA A 87 11.75 -14.15 1.40
CA ALA A 87 10.64 -13.43 1.99
C ALA A 87 9.28 -14.05 1.61
N ALA A 88 9.11 -14.43 0.33
CA ALA A 88 7.88 -15.10 -0.13
C ALA A 88 7.71 -16.50 0.50
N GLU A 89 8.80 -17.24 0.68
CA GLU A 89 8.78 -18.54 1.34
C GLU A 89 8.37 -18.39 2.82
N ILE A 90 8.97 -17.43 3.54
CA ILE A 90 8.59 -17.12 4.93
C ILE A 90 7.11 -16.73 4.99
N MET A 91 6.66 -15.82 4.14
CA MET A 91 5.27 -15.37 4.13
C MET A 91 4.29 -16.51 3.88
N ALA A 92 4.56 -17.39 2.91
CA ALA A 92 3.68 -18.52 2.59
C ALA A 92 3.67 -19.59 3.70
N LYS A 93 4.81 -19.88 4.33
CA LYS A 93 4.90 -20.82 5.46
C LYS A 93 4.16 -20.29 6.69
N GLU A 94 4.40 -19.02 7.05
CA GLU A 94 3.80 -18.39 8.23
C GLU A 94 2.34 -17.98 8.01
N ALA A 95 1.82 -18.05 6.78
CA ALA A 95 0.42 -17.77 6.47
C ALA A 95 -0.56 -18.63 7.25
N ILE A 96 -0.23 -19.91 7.42
CA ILE A 96 -1.08 -20.88 8.12
C ILE A 96 -1.28 -20.45 9.57
N ASP A 97 -0.18 -20.20 10.29
CA ASP A 97 -0.23 -19.76 11.67
C ASP A 97 -0.84 -18.36 11.81
N ALA A 98 -0.54 -17.44 10.89
CA ALA A 98 -1.11 -16.09 10.91
C ALA A 98 -2.64 -16.08 10.80
N VAL A 99 -3.22 -16.91 9.92
CA VAL A 99 -4.68 -17.03 9.81
C VAL A 99 -5.29 -17.71 11.04
N LEU A 100 -4.66 -18.76 11.55
CA LEU A 100 -5.14 -19.45 12.75
C LEU A 100 -5.04 -18.58 14.01
N ASP A 101 -4.03 -17.72 14.11
CA ASP A 101 -3.91 -16.75 15.19
C ASP A 101 -5.05 -15.73 15.16
N LEU A 102 -5.41 -15.20 13.99
CA LEU A 102 -6.56 -14.31 13.85
C LEU A 102 -7.88 -15.01 14.24
N GLU A 103 -8.06 -16.27 13.87
CA GLU A 103 -9.24 -17.05 14.25
C GLU A 103 -9.32 -17.23 15.78
N LYS A 104 -8.21 -17.59 16.43
CA LYS A 104 -8.12 -17.69 17.91
C LYS A 104 -8.31 -16.35 18.61
N MET A 105 -7.96 -15.25 17.96
CA MET A 105 -8.22 -13.88 18.43
C MET A 105 -9.69 -13.48 18.33
N GLY A 106 -10.52 -14.26 17.62
CA GLY A 106 -11.97 -14.05 17.51
C GLY A 106 -12.44 -13.60 16.13
N LEU A 107 -11.61 -13.67 15.08
CA LEU A 107 -12.01 -13.26 13.74
C LEU A 107 -13.11 -14.18 13.19
N PRO A 108 -14.30 -13.65 12.82
CA PRO A 108 -15.43 -14.45 12.36
C PRO A 108 -15.31 -14.83 10.87
N PHE A 109 -14.38 -15.72 10.54
CA PHE A 109 -14.31 -16.31 9.19
C PHE A 109 -15.59 -17.08 8.86
N ASN A 110 -15.98 -17.07 7.57
CA ASN A 110 -16.98 -17.99 7.05
C ASN A 110 -16.56 -19.43 7.28
N ARG A 111 -17.55 -20.32 7.40
CA ARG A 111 -17.35 -21.70 7.80
C ARG A 111 -17.78 -22.69 6.73
N THR A 112 -17.00 -23.75 6.57
CA THR A 112 -17.42 -24.94 5.83
C THR A 112 -18.53 -25.68 6.59
N PRO A 113 -19.23 -26.65 5.97
CA PRO A 113 -20.21 -27.48 6.69
C PRO A 113 -19.64 -28.20 7.92
N GLU A 114 -18.34 -28.49 7.93
CA GLU A 114 -17.62 -29.12 9.04
C GLU A 114 -17.15 -28.13 10.12
N GLY A 115 -17.43 -26.82 9.97
CA GLY A 115 -17.06 -25.78 10.93
C GLY A 115 -15.62 -25.25 10.80
N LYS A 116 -14.88 -25.63 9.75
CA LYS A 116 -13.54 -25.10 9.45
C LYS A 116 -13.64 -23.73 8.75
N ILE A 117 -12.52 -23.01 8.63
CA ILE A 117 -12.45 -21.77 7.86
C ILE A 117 -12.69 -22.08 6.37
N ASP A 118 -13.69 -21.44 5.77
CA ASP A 118 -14.00 -21.56 4.34
C ASP A 118 -13.00 -20.76 3.48
N GLN A 119 -12.76 -21.24 2.26
CA GLN A 119 -11.79 -20.68 1.33
C GLN A 119 -12.35 -20.60 -0.09
N ARG A 120 -12.11 -19.48 -0.77
CA ARG A 120 -12.54 -19.25 -2.16
C ARG A 120 -11.38 -19.06 -3.12
N ARG A 121 -11.69 -19.08 -4.41
CA ARG A 121 -10.74 -18.77 -5.49
C ARG A 121 -10.45 -17.28 -5.52
N PHE A 122 -9.25 -16.93 -5.95
CA PHE A 122 -8.83 -15.55 -6.16
C PHE A 122 -7.79 -15.49 -7.30
N GLY A 123 -7.57 -14.33 -7.88
CA GLY A 123 -6.75 -14.19 -9.08
C GLY A 123 -5.29 -14.62 -8.85
N GLY A 124 -4.75 -15.37 -9.81
CA GLY A 124 -3.34 -15.80 -9.79
C GLY A 124 -2.97 -16.88 -8.76
N HIS A 125 -3.92 -17.47 -8.03
CA HIS A 125 -3.66 -18.60 -7.14
C HIS A 125 -3.93 -19.94 -7.83
N THR A 126 -2.94 -20.82 -7.81
CA THR A 126 -2.97 -22.11 -8.48
C THR A 126 -2.41 -23.25 -7.61
N ARG A 127 -2.76 -24.49 -8.00
CA ARG A 127 -2.16 -25.73 -7.51
C ARG A 127 -1.16 -26.29 -8.52
N ASP A 128 -0.28 -27.18 -8.05
CA ASP A 128 0.72 -27.89 -8.87
C ASP A 128 1.56 -26.96 -9.75
N HIS A 129 2.04 -25.84 -9.20
CA HIS A 129 2.91 -24.88 -9.91
C HIS A 129 2.28 -24.28 -11.18
N GLY A 130 1.04 -23.79 -11.09
CA GLY A 130 0.40 -23.07 -12.20
C GLY A 130 -0.63 -23.86 -13.01
N LYS A 131 -0.93 -25.12 -12.66
CA LYS A 131 -1.75 -25.99 -13.53
C LYS A 131 -3.25 -25.68 -13.46
N ALA A 132 -3.79 -25.35 -12.30
CA ALA A 132 -5.22 -25.10 -12.13
C ALA A 132 -5.49 -24.14 -10.97
N PRO A 133 -6.60 -23.37 -10.99
CA PRO A 133 -6.99 -22.51 -9.87
C PRO A 133 -7.18 -23.30 -8.58
N VAL A 134 -6.81 -22.68 -7.45
CA VAL A 134 -7.00 -23.25 -6.09
C VAL A 134 -7.73 -22.28 -5.16
N ARG A 135 -8.45 -22.82 -4.18
CA ARG A 135 -9.20 -22.12 -3.15
C ARG A 135 -8.35 -21.95 -1.90
N ARG A 136 -7.67 -20.81 -1.77
CA ARG A 136 -6.87 -20.50 -0.56
C ARG A 136 -7.20 -19.19 0.14
N ALA A 137 -8.08 -18.37 -0.44
CA ALA A 137 -8.47 -17.10 0.15
C ALA A 137 -9.48 -17.32 1.28
N CYS A 138 -9.01 -17.24 2.52
CA CYS A 138 -9.85 -17.26 3.73
C CYS A 138 -10.62 -15.94 3.83
N TYR A 139 -11.90 -15.97 4.17
CA TYR A 139 -12.74 -14.77 4.10
C TYR A 139 -13.82 -14.66 5.17
N ALA A 140 -14.29 -13.42 5.38
CA ALA A 140 -15.47 -13.08 6.17
C ALA A 140 -16.40 -12.20 5.31
N ALA A 141 -17.40 -12.83 4.68
CA ALA A 141 -18.19 -12.31 3.56
C ALA A 141 -17.27 -11.60 2.56
N ASP A 142 -17.61 -10.40 2.10
CA ASP A 142 -16.75 -9.51 1.32
C ASP A 142 -16.18 -8.34 2.15
N ARG A 143 -16.01 -8.54 3.47
CA ARG A 143 -15.53 -7.53 4.43
C ARG A 143 -14.40 -8.04 5.33
N THR A 144 -13.52 -8.86 4.76
CA THR A 144 -12.46 -9.55 5.54
C THR A 144 -11.53 -8.55 6.23
N GLY A 145 -11.16 -7.47 5.56
CA GLY A 145 -10.32 -6.41 6.12
C GLY A 145 -10.97 -5.68 7.28
N HIS A 146 -12.28 -5.41 7.20
CA HIS A 146 -13.05 -4.86 8.32
C HIS A 146 -12.95 -5.77 9.54
N MET A 147 -13.17 -7.08 9.36
CA MET A 147 -13.14 -8.05 10.46
C MET A 147 -11.73 -8.22 11.04
N ILE A 148 -10.69 -8.24 10.21
CA ILE A 148 -9.28 -8.23 10.67
C ILE A 148 -9.03 -6.99 11.53
N LEU A 149 -9.39 -5.81 11.02
CA LEU A 149 -9.11 -4.55 11.71
C LEU A 149 -9.82 -4.45 13.07
N GLN A 150 -11.09 -4.86 13.13
CA GLN A 150 -11.84 -4.92 14.39
C GLN A 150 -11.24 -5.92 15.38
N THR A 151 -10.88 -7.12 14.91
CA THR A 151 -10.30 -8.17 15.74
C THR A 151 -8.97 -7.73 16.34
N LEU A 152 -8.08 -7.16 15.52
CA LEU A 152 -6.80 -6.64 15.99
C LEU A 152 -7.00 -5.48 16.98
N TYR A 153 -7.91 -4.55 16.70
CA TYR A 153 -8.19 -3.45 17.61
C TYR A 153 -8.71 -3.93 18.97
N GLN A 154 -9.64 -4.88 19.00
CA GLN A 154 -10.15 -5.49 20.24
C GLN A 154 -9.04 -6.19 21.03
N ASN A 155 -8.09 -6.84 20.36
CA ASN A 155 -6.94 -7.45 21.02
C ASN A 155 -5.94 -6.41 21.54
N CYS A 156 -5.74 -5.30 20.83
CA CYS A 156 -4.99 -4.16 21.38
C CYS A 156 -5.64 -3.61 22.66
N VAL A 157 -6.98 -3.47 22.70
CA VAL A 157 -7.72 -3.07 23.90
C VAL A 157 -7.54 -4.10 25.03
N LYS A 158 -7.63 -5.40 24.73
CA LYS A 158 -7.37 -6.48 25.70
C LYS A 158 -5.96 -6.42 26.30
N HIS A 159 -4.98 -5.98 25.51
CA HIS A 159 -3.58 -5.83 25.90
C HIS A 159 -3.24 -4.44 26.46
N ASP A 160 -4.23 -3.56 26.65
CA ASP A 160 -4.06 -2.19 27.16
C ASP A 160 -2.99 -1.40 26.38
N VAL A 161 -2.98 -1.55 25.05
CA VAL A 161 -2.07 -0.82 24.16
C VAL A 161 -2.34 0.68 24.24
N GLU A 162 -1.31 1.47 24.49
CA GLU A 162 -1.40 2.93 24.55
C GLU A 162 -1.48 3.54 23.14
N PHE A 163 -2.58 4.25 22.85
CA PHE A 163 -2.81 4.91 21.57
C PHE A 163 -2.80 6.43 21.70
N PHE A 164 -2.06 7.07 20.80
CA PHE A 164 -2.10 8.49 20.51
C PHE A 164 -2.88 8.69 19.21
N ASN A 165 -4.20 8.85 19.36
CA ASN A 165 -5.14 8.98 18.24
C ASN A 165 -5.16 10.41 17.69
N GLU A 166 -5.23 10.54 16.37
CA GLU A 166 -5.18 11.81 15.63
C GLU A 166 -3.85 12.56 15.80
N PHE A 167 -2.74 11.80 15.90
CA PHE A 167 -1.37 12.31 15.90
C PHE A 167 -0.73 12.09 14.52
N TYR A 168 -0.37 13.19 13.87
CA TYR A 168 0.29 13.20 12.56
C TYR A 168 1.80 13.20 12.79
N VAL A 169 2.48 12.10 12.46
CA VAL A 169 3.94 12.07 12.48
C VAL A 169 4.45 12.85 11.27
N LEU A 170 5.30 13.84 11.52
CA LEU A 170 5.79 14.78 10.52
C LEU A 170 7.28 14.63 10.24
N ASP A 171 8.03 14.06 11.18
CA ASP A 171 9.46 13.88 11.03
C ASP A 171 9.99 12.66 11.80
N LEU A 172 11.06 12.07 11.27
CA LEU A 172 11.86 11.02 11.91
C LEU A 172 13.16 11.64 12.43
N VAL A 173 13.47 11.42 13.71
CA VAL A 173 14.72 11.87 14.31
C VAL A 173 15.77 10.78 14.13
N LEU A 174 16.80 11.09 13.34
CA LEU A 174 18.01 10.30 13.24
C LEU A 174 19.13 11.01 14.01
N THR A 175 19.77 10.31 14.95
CA THR A 175 20.97 10.80 15.64
C THR A 175 22.20 10.14 15.02
N ASP A 176 23.17 10.95 14.62
CA ASP A 176 24.47 10.44 14.17
C ASP A 176 25.30 9.92 15.34
N THR A 177 25.81 8.70 15.21
CA THR A 177 26.74 8.09 16.16
C THR A 177 28.05 7.74 15.46
N GLU A 178 29.08 7.34 16.21
CA GLU A 178 30.34 6.84 15.62
C GLU A 178 30.13 5.68 14.63
N ARG A 179 29.01 4.93 14.74
CA ARG A 179 28.67 3.79 13.88
C ARG A 179 27.69 4.15 12.75
N GLY A 180 27.34 5.43 12.62
CA GLY A 180 26.36 5.94 11.66
C GLY A 180 25.03 6.33 12.30
N PRO A 181 24.02 6.68 11.47
CA PRO A 181 22.74 7.19 11.95
C PRO A 181 21.93 6.09 12.65
N VAL A 182 21.29 6.44 13.75
CA VAL A 182 20.38 5.60 14.54
C VAL A 182 19.03 6.32 14.65
N ALA A 183 17.93 5.59 14.51
CA ALA A 183 16.60 6.16 14.73
C ALA A 183 16.31 6.30 16.22
N THR A 184 16.04 7.52 16.67
CA THR A 184 15.94 7.87 18.10
C THR A 184 14.60 8.49 18.47
N GLY A 185 13.79 8.94 17.52
CA GLY A 185 12.45 9.39 17.83
C GLY A 185 11.66 9.85 16.62
N VAL A 186 10.46 10.38 16.87
CA VAL A 186 9.67 11.07 15.86
C VAL A 186 9.13 12.37 16.42
N VAL A 187 8.82 13.31 15.53
CA VAL A 187 8.09 14.54 15.86
C VAL A 187 6.68 14.41 15.29
N ALA A 188 5.69 14.60 16.14
CA ALA A 188 4.28 14.49 15.78
C ALA A 188 3.50 15.77 16.11
N TYR A 189 2.43 16.00 15.36
CA TYR A 189 1.46 17.07 15.55
C TYR A 189 0.14 16.48 16.06
N GLU A 190 -0.30 16.92 17.24
CA GLU A 190 -1.60 16.54 17.79
C GLU A 190 -2.71 17.36 17.13
N LEU A 191 -3.58 16.72 16.35
CA LEU A 191 -4.64 17.41 15.60
C LEU A 191 -5.57 18.21 16.53
N ALA A 192 -5.93 17.66 17.69
CA ALA A 192 -6.92 18.25 18.58
C ALA A 192 -6.49 19.60 19.17
N THR A 193 -5.19 19.80 19.40
CA THR A 193 -4.67 20.98 20.12
C THR A 193 -3.73 21.84 19.27
N GLY A 194 -3.10 21.26 18.25
CA GLY A 194 -2.03 21.86 17.47
C GLY A 194 -0.66 21.86 18.14
N THR A 195 -0.50 21.11 19.24
CA THR A 195 0.74 20.95 20.00
C THR A 195 1.69 20.02 19.25
N LEU A 196 3.00 20.29 19.35
CA LEU A 196 4.02 19.37 18.84
C LEU A 196 4.50 18.44 19.95
N HIS A 197 4.78 17.20 19.58
CA HIS A 197 5.21 16.16 20.49
C HIS A 197 6.47 15.50 19.95
N VAL A 198 7.47 15.35 20.80
CA VAL A 198 8.68 14.57 20.51
C VAL A 198 8.58 13.25 21.25
N PHE A 199 8.56 12.15 20.50
CA PHE A 199 8.55 10.81 21.05
C PHE A 199 9.94 10.20 20.90
N HIS A 200 10.70 10.16 22.01
CA HIS A 200 11.99 9.49 22.09
C HIS A 200 11.75 7.98 22.22
N ALA A 201 12.28 7.18 21.28
CA ALA A 201 12.16 5.73 21.31
C ALA A 201 13.48 5.01 21.01
N LYS A 202 13.66 3.82 21.58
CA LYS A 202 14.79 2.94 21.21
C LYS A 202 14.57 2.28 19.86
N SER A 203 13.32 1.99 19.51
CA SER A 203 12.95 1.47 18.20
C SER A 203 11.62 2.03 17.70
N ILE A 204 11.52 2.17 16.39
CA ILE A 204 10.40 2.81 15.69
C ILE A 204 9.96 1.91 14.54
N ILE A 205 8.66 1.65 14.44
CA ILE A 205 8.06 0.85 13.35
C ILE A 205 7.15 1.75 12.51
N PHE A 206 7.46 1.97 11.24
CA PHE A 206 6.54 2.58 10.29
C PHE A 206 5.55 1.54 9.74
N ALA A 207 4.26 1.81 9.90
CA ALA A 207 3.14 1.00 9.41
C ALA A 207 2.04 1.90 8.82
N THR A 208 2.45 2.89 8.03
CA THR A 208 1.61 4.04 7.61
C THR A 208 0.72 3.81 6.40
N GLY A 209 0.82 2.64 5.75
CA GLY A 209 0.07 2.33 4.53
C GLY A 209 0.66 2.95 3.26
N GLY A 210 -0.05 2.81 2.14
CA GLY A 210 0.39 3.25 0.82
C GLY A 210 0.16 4.73 0.48
N SER A 211 0.28 5.04 -0.81
CA SER A 211 0.33 6.39 -1.37
C SER A 211 -0.55 6.59 -2.62
N GLY A 212 -1.64 5.82 -2.77
CA GLY A 212 -2.49 5.89 -3.96
C GLY A 212 -3.16 7.24 -4.23
N ARG A 213 -3.18 8.16 -3.26
CA ARG A 213 -3.79 9.50 -3.41
C ARG A 213 -3.01 10.49 -4.26
N MET A 214 -1.88 10.08 -4.85
CA MET A 214 -1.26 10.83 -5.95
C MET A 214 -1.99 10.63 -7.30
N TYR A 215 -2.92 9.67 -7.39
CA TYR A 215 -3.75 9.38 -8.57
C TYR A 215 -5.17 9.91 -8.38
N LYS A 216 -5.80 10.39 -9.46
CA LYS A 216 -7.18 10.88 -9.45
C LYS A 216 -8.15 9.74 -9.18
N THR A 217 -8.02 8.65 -9.93
CA THR A 217 -8.88 7.48 -9.78
C THR A 217 -8.16 6.44 -8.95
N THR A 218 -8.44 6.44 -7.65
CA THR A 218 -7.88 5.47 -6.70
C THR A 218 -8.94 4.87 -5.80
N SER A 219 -8.77 3.59 -5.43
CA SER A 219 -9.60 2.94 -4.42
C SER A 219 -9.15 3.27 -3.00
N ASN A 220 -8.04 3.99 -2.86
CA ASN A 220 -7.41 4.29 -1.57
C ASN A 220 -8.27 5.30 -0.80
N ALA A 221 -8.27 5.21 0.54
CA ALA A 221 -8.87 6.26 1.37
C ALA A 221 -8.19 7.62 1.12
N HIS A 222 -8.87 8.72 1.42
CA HIS A 222 -8.30 10.08 1.32
C HIS A 222 -7.00 10.25 2.12
N THR A 223 -6.82 9.41 3.13
CA THR A 223 -5.74 9.44 4.11
C THR A 223 -4.49 8.65 3.70
N LEU A 224 -4.50 7.96 2.55
CA LEU A 224 -3.33 7.21 2.05
C LEU A 224 -2.43 8.08 1.16
N THR A 225 -1.68 8.93 1.85
CA THR A 225 -0.83 10.00 1.29
C THR A 225 0.66 9.66 1.35
N GLY A 226 1.02 8.46 1.83
CA GLY A 226 2.40 7.97 1.83
C GLY A 226 3.34 8.60 2.85
N ASP A 227 2.82 9.20 3.92
CA ASP A 227 3.57 10.02 4.88
C ASP A 227 4.86 9.35 5.39
N GLY A 228 4.78 8.09 5.85
CA GLY A 228 5.95 7.38 6.36
C GLY A 228 7.05 7.17 5.31
N MET A 229 6.66 6.87 4.06
CA MET A 229 7.61 6.74 2.95
C MET A 229 8.29 8.08 2.66
N ALA A 230 7.51 9.17 2.61
CA ALA A 230 8.06 10.50 2.36
C ALA A 230 8.97 10.99 3.50
N ILE A 231 8.62 10.71 4.76
CA ILE A 231 9.46 11.04 5.93
C ILE A 231 10.80 10.31 5.88
N VAL A 232 10.78 9.01 5.58
CA VAL A 232 12.02 8.22 5.41
C VAL A 232 12.86 8.78 4.26
N PHE A 233 12.22 9.09 3.12
CA PHE A 233 12.89 9.66 1.95
C PHE A 233 13.53 11.03 2.24
N ARG A 234 12.85 11.90 2.99
CA ARG A 234 13.38 13.20 3.45
C ARG A 234 14.59 13.09 4.36
N LYS A 235 14.79 11.95 5.02
CA LYS A 235 15.99 11.66 5.82
C LYS A 235 17.15 11.12 4.99
N GLY A 236 17.04 11.13 3.66
CA GLY A 236 18.06 10.63 2.74
C GLY A 236 18.13 9.10 2.69
N LEU A 237 17.19 8.41 3.33
CA LEU A 237 17.06 6.96 3.24
C LEU A 237 16.33 6.57 1.93
N PRO A 238 16.62 5.38 1.38
CA PRO A 238 16.03 5.00 0.10
C PRO A 238 14.56 4.64 0.19
N LEU A 239 13.87 4.81 -0.94
CA LEU A 239 12.66 4.06 -1.27
C LEU A 239 12.96 3.04 -2.36
N GLU A 240 12.31 1.90 -2.32
CA GLU A 240 12.49 0.77 -3.22
C GLU A 240 11.27 0.60 -4.12
N ASP A 241 11.45 0.37 -5.42
CA ASP A 241 10.42 -0.10 -6.37
C ASP A 241 9.15 0.78 -6.49
N MET A 242 9.29 2.08 -6.28
CA MET A 242 8.17 3.03 -6.28
C MET A 242 7.45 3.16 -7.64
N GLU A 243 8.09 2.79 -8.76
CA GLU A 243 7.46 2.79 -10.08
C GLU A 243 6.37 1.72 -10.24
N PHE A 244 6.33 0.73 -9.36
CA PHE A 244 5.37 -0.37 -9.39
C PHE A 244 4.12 0.00 -8.59
N HIS A 245 3.11 0.51 -9.30
CA HIS A 245 1.75 0.66 -8.81
C HIS A 245 0.84 -0.41 -9.41
N GLN A 246 0.02 -1.03 -8.57
CA GLN A 246 -1.01 -1.93 -9.00
C GLN A 246 -2.30 -1.17 -9.26
N PHE A 247 -2.83 -1.34 -10.46
CA PHE A 247 -4.17 -0.93 -10.82
C PHE A 247 -5.10 -2.14 -10.64
N HIS A 248 -6.04 -2.04 -9.70
CA HIS A 248 -7.05 -3.08 -9.54
C HIS A 248 -7.98 -3.05 -10.75
N PRO A 249 -8.30 -4.19 -11.39
CA PRO A 249 -9.10 -4.21 -12.61
C PRO A 249 -10.48 -3.55 -12.42
N THR A 250 -11.16 -3.87 -11.33
CA THR A 250 -12.57 -3.52 -11.12
C THR A 250 -12.73 -2.45 -10.03
N GLY A 251 -12.42 -1.20 -10.34
CA GLY A 251 -12.95 -0.05 -9.60
C GLY A 251 -14.22 0.45 -10.27
N LEU A 252 -15.20 0.96 -9.52
CA LEU A 252 -16.40 1.58 -10.09
C LEU A 252 -15.98 2.71 -11.03
N ALA A 253 -16.42 2.66 -12.29
CA ALA A 253 -16.00 3.62 -13.31
C ALA A 253 -16.28 5.06 -12.86
N GLY A 254 -15.29 5.94 -13.00
CA GLY A 254 -15.34 7.35 -12.59
C GLY A 254 -15.10 7.63 -11.10
N LEU A 255 -15.39 6.68 -10.20
CA LEU A 255 -15.26 6.88 -8.74
C LEU A 255 -14.06 6.15 -8.13
N GLY A 256 -13.64 5.02 -8.70
CA GLY A 256 -12.54 4.20 -8.20
C GLY A 256 -12.84 3.33 -6.98
N ILE A 257 -14.09 3.32 -6.49
CA ILE A 257 -14.48 2.46 -5.36
C ILE A 257 -14.27 0.98 -5.73
N LEU A 258 -13.60 0.23 -4.86
CA LEU A 258 -13.23 -1.16 -5.14
C LEU A 258 -14.46 -2.07 -5.26
N ILE A 259 -14.51 -2.80 -6.36
CA ILE A 259 -15.32 -4.02 -6.52
C ILE A 259 -14.37 -5.21 -6.42
N SER A 260 -14.51 -6.00 -5.35
CA SER A 260 -13.58 -7.09 -5.03
C SER A 260 -13.35 -8.03 -6.20
N GLU A 261 -12.11 -8.49 -6.35
CA GLU A 261 -11.78 -9.60 -7.23
C GLU A 261 -12.51 -10.91 -6.84
N ALA A 262 -13.04 -11.00 -5.61
CA ALA A 262 -13.96 -12.08 -5.22
C ALA A 262 -15.15 -12.19 -6.18
N VAL A 263 -15.63 -11.09 -6.78
CA VAL A 263 -16.71 -11.13 -7.79
C VAL A 263 -16.34 -12.05 -8.95
N ARG A 264 -15.12 -11.93 -9.47
CA ARG A 264 -14.60 -12.80 -10.53
C ARG A 264 -14.34 -14.22 -10.01
N GLY A 265 -13.94 -14.34 -8.73
CA GLY A 265 -13.79 -15.62 -8.02
C GLY A 265 -15.08 -16.42 -7.90
N GLU A 266 -16.22 -15.75 -7.71
CA GLU A 266 -17.56 -16.34 -7.65
C GLU A 266 -18.20 -16.53 -9.04
N GLY A 267 -17.54 -16.07 -10.12
CA GLY A 267 -17.96 -16.32 -11.50
C GLY A 267 -18.29 -15.09 -12.34
N GLY A 268 -18.15 -13.87 -11.79
CA GLY A 268 -18.35 -12.63 -12.53
C GLY A 268 -17.47 -12.52 -13.78
N ILE A 269 -18.05 -11.98 -14.87
CA ILE A 269 -17.47 -11.99 -16.21
C ILE A 269 -17.22 -10.56 -16.70
N LEU A 270 -16.02 -10.25 -17.17
CA LEU A 270 -15.75 -8.96 -17.80
C LEU A 270 -16.24 -8.94 -19.25
N ARG A 271 -17.03 -7.91 -19.60
CA ARG A 271 -17.60 -7.71 -20.93
C ARG A 271 -17.29 -6.34 -21.50
N ASN A 272 -17.00 -6.28 -22.79
CA ASN A 272 -16.92 -5.02 -23.54
C ASN A 272 -18.30 -4.61 -24.08
N ALA A 273 -18.38 -3.54 -24.87
CA ALA A 273 -19.66 -3.03 -25.39
C ALA A 273 -20.42 -3.97 -26.33
N SER A 274 -19.74 -4.92 -26.98
CA SER A 274 -20.42 -5.90 -27.85
C SER A 274 -20.98 -7.09 -27.05
N GLY A 275 -20.75 -7.12 -25.73
CA GLY A 275 -21.09 -8.24 -24.85
C GLY A 275 -20.04 -9.36 -24.84
N GLU A 276 -18.92 -9.18 -25.55
CA GLU A 276 -17.84 -10.16 -25.62
C GLU A 276 -17.15 -10.33 -24.26
N ARG A 277 -16.93 -11.59 -23.86
CA ARG A 277 -16.03 -11.94 -22.75
C ARG A 277 -14.57 -11.87 -23.20
N PHE A 278 -14.05 -10.66 -23.33
CA PHE A 278 -12.75 -10.39 -23.97
C PHE A 278 -11.57 -11.07 -23.28
N MET A 279 -11.63 -11.37 -21.98
CA MET A 279 -10.54 -12.06 -21.27
C MET A 279 -10.24 -13.47 -21.80
N GLU A 280 -11.16 -14.11 -22.53
CA GLU A 280 -10.88 -15.38 -23.22
C GLU A 280 -9.86 -15.23 -24.35
N ARG A 281 -9.75 -14.04 -24.96
CA ARG A 281 -8.73 -13.69 -25.96
C ARG A 281 -7.37 -13.40 -25.30
N TYR A 282 -7.37 -12.69 -24.18
CA TYR A 282 -6.12 -12.22 -23.55
C TYR A 282 -5.45 -13.24 -22.62
N ALA A 283 -6.23 -14.08 -21.91
CA ALA A 283 -5.72 -15.08 -20.98
C ALA A 283 -6.56 -16.38 -21.08
N PRO A 284 -6.34 -17.24 -22.09
CA PRO A 284 -7.24 -18.35 -22.40
C PRO A 284 -7.45 -19.37 -21.26
N THR A 285 -6.42 -19.62 -20.45
CA THR A 285 -6.46 -20.64 -19.38
C THR A 285 -7.32 -20.19 -18.21
N ILE A 286 -7.04 -19.00 -17.65
CA ILE A 286 -7.68 -18.53 -16.41
C ILE A 286 -8.60 -17.31 -16.58
N LYS A 287 -8.66 -16.72 -17.77
CA LYS A 287 -9.63 -15.68 -18.18
C LYS A 287 -9.65 -14.51 -17.19
N ASP A 288 -10.82 -14.20 -16.62
CA ASP A 288 -11.04 -13.10 -15.67
C ASP A 288 -10.26 -13.24 -14.35
N LEU A 289 -9.76 -14.44 -14.03
CA LEU A 289 -8.89 -14.72 -12.88
C LEU A 289 -7.39 -14.57 -13.17
N ALA A 290 -7.05 -14.05 -14.35
CA ALA A 290 -5.68 -13.63 -14.66
C ALA A 290 -5.15 -12.60 -13.64
N PRO A 291 -3.82 -12.50 -13.47
CA PRO A 291 -3.22 -11.48 -12.63
C PRO A 291 -3.71 -10.08 -12.98
N ARG A 292 -3.80 -9.24 -11.95
CA ARG A 292 -4.39 -7.89 -12.01
C ARG A 292 -3.77 -7.03 -13.10
N ASP A 293 -2.45 -7.08 -13.26
CA ASP A 293 -1.73 -6.31 -14.28
C ASP A 293 -2.16 -6.68 -15.71
N ILE A 294 -2.37 -7.97 -15.98
CA ILE A 294 -2.85 -8.46 -17.29
C ILE A 294 -4.29 -8.01 -17.52
N VAL A 295 -5.18 -8.25 -16.56
CA VAL A 295 -6.61 -7.87 -16.69
C VAL A 295 -6.75 -6.36 -16.87
N ALA A 296 -6.04 -5.55 -16.07
CA ALA A 296 -6.08 -4.09 -16.16
C ALA A 296 -5.59 -3.60 -17.53
N ARG A 297 -4.47 -4.13 -18.04
CA ARG A 297 -3.99 -3.81 -19.40
C ARG A 297 -5.01 -4.18 -20.47
N SER A 298 -5.60 -5.37 -20.41
CA SER A 298 -6.63 -5.80 -21.34
C SER A 298 -7.85 -4.89 -21.34
N MET A 299 -8.33 -4.46 -20.16
CA MET A 299 -9.45 -3.52 -20.05
C MET A 299 -9.14 -2.16 -20.68
N VAL A 300 -7.93 -1.61 -20.44
CA VAL A 300 -7.50 -0.35 -21.04
C VAL A 300 -7.39 -0.46 -22.55
N LEU A 301 -6.86 -1.57 -23.08
CA LEU A 301 -6.80 -1.81 -24.53
C LEU A 301 -8.19 -1.89 -25.16
N GLU A 302 -9.14 -2.61 -24.55
CA GLU A 302 -10.52 -2.66 -25.05
C GLU A 302 -11.15 -1.27 -25.17
N VAL A 303 -10.93 -0.40 -24.17
CA VAL A 303 -11.41 1.00 -24.19
C VAL A 303 -10.69 1.81 -25.27
N ARG A 304 -9.35 1.78 -25.31
CA ARG A 304 -8.53 2.52 -26.30
C ARG A 304 -8.83 2.12 -27.75
N GLU A 305 -9.19 0.86 -27.98
CA GLU A 305 -9.55 0.32 -29.30
C GLU A 305 -11.05 0.54 -29.65
N GLY A 306 -11.75 1.37 -28.87
CA GLY A 306 -13.14 1.78 -29.15
C GLY A 306 -14.21 0.76 -28.76
N ARG A 307 -13.84 -0.29 -28.02
CA ARG A 307 -14.76 -1.35 -27.55
C ARG A 307 -15.29 -1.12 -26.13
N GLY A 308 -14.96 0.01 -25.50
CA GLY A 308 -15.53 0.40 -24.21
C GLY A 308 -17.06 0.52 -24.24
N ALA A 309 -17.72 0.29 -23.11
CA ALA A 309 -19.16 0.43 -22.86
C ALA A 309 -19.55 1.87 -22.50
N GLY A 310 -20.86 2.10 -22.37
CA GLY A 310 -21.40 3.41 -22.03
C GLY A 310 -21.48 4.41 -23.20
N PRO A 311 -22.05 5.61 -22.93
CA PRO A 311 -22.19 6.65 -23.95
C PRO A 311 -20.84 7.19 -24.45
N ASN A 312 -19.82 7.19 -23.59
CA ASN A 312 -18.49 7.74 -23.88
C ASN A 312 -17.47 6.68 -24.30
N LYS A 313 -17.83 5.39 -24.28
CA LYS A 313 -16.92 4.27 -24.61
C LYS A 313 -15.68 4.22 -23.70
N ASP A 314 -15.81 4.60 -22.43
CA ASP A 314 -14.72 4.89 -21.49
C ASP A 314 -14.55 3.88 -20.32
N TYR A 315 -15.38 2.83 -20.27
CA TYR A 315 -15.28 1.75 -19.27
C TYR A 315 -15.61 0.39 -19.88
N VAL A 316 -15.51 -0.68 -19.08
CA VAL A 316 -16.07 -2.01 -19.43
C VAL A 316 -17.06 -2.46 -18.34
N LEU A 317 -17.69 -3.61 -18.52
CA LEU A 317 -18.72 -4.10 -17.61
C LEU A 317 -18.26 -5.35 -16.86
N ILE A 318 -18.59 -5.46 -15.57
CA ILE A 318 -18.55 -6.74 -14.84
C ILE A 318 -19.98 -7.28 -14.73
N ASP A 319 -20.23 -8.43 -15.35
CA ASP A 319 -21.53 -9.09 -15.41
C ASP A 319 -21.61 -10.25 -14.41
N VAL A 320 -22.52 -10.11 -13.45
CA VAL A 320 -22.82 -11.09 -12.40
C VAL A 320 -24.29 -11.53 -12.42
N THR A 321 -25.07 -11.09 -13.40
CA THR A 321 -26.53 -11.32 -13.46
C THR A 321 -26.90 -12.82 -13.48
N HIS A 322 -25.98 -13.66 -13.95
CA HIS A 322 -26.12 -15.11 -14.02
C HIS A 322 -25.88 -15.85 -12.68
N LEU A 323 -25.34 -15.18 -11.66
CA LEU A 323 -25.05 -15.82 -10.36
C LEU A 323 -26.30 -15.99 -9.48
N GLY A 324 -27.34 -15.19 -9.72
CA GLY A 324 -28.57 -15.18 -8.94
C GLY A 324 -28.46 -14.35 -7.65
N ALA A 325 -29.60 -13.85 -7.17
CA ALA A 325 -29.67 -12.92 -6.05
C ALA A 325 -29.12 -13.52 -4.74
N ASP A 326 -29.43 -14.80 -4.45
CA ASP A 326 -29.01 -15.45 -3.21
C ASP A 326 -27.48 -15.47 -3.06
N VAL A 327 -26.74 -15.76 -4.14
CA VAL A 327 -25.28 -15.76 -4.14
C VAL A 327 -24.73 -14.35 -3.91
N LEU A 328 -25.32 -13.34 -4.55
CA LEU A 328 -24.87 -11.95 -4.43
C LEU A 328 -25.09 -11.41 -3.01
N GLU A 329 -26.26 -11.64 -2.43
CA GLU A 329 -26.60 -11.13 -1.09
C GLU A 329 -25.87 -11.89 0.03
N GLU A 330 -25.58 -13.19 -0.14
CA GLU A 330 -24.84 -13.97 0.85
C GLU A 330 -23.32 -13.72 0.80
N LYS A 331 -22.74 -13.71 -0.40
CA LYS A 331 -21.27 -13.72 -0.57
C LYS A 331 -20.65 -12.39 -0.97
N LEU A 332 -21.43 -11.50 -1.60
CA LEU A 332 -20.98 -10.21 -2.16
C LEU A 332 -21.90 -9.03 -1.75
N PRO A 333 -22.37 -8.94 -0.48
CA PRO A 333 -23.36 -7.93 -0.08
C PRO A 333 -22.84 -6.48 -0.18
N ASP A 334 -21.65 -6.18 0.33
CA ASP A 334 -21.13 -4.80 0.34
C ASP A 334 -20.90 -4.31 -1.09
N ILE A 335 -20.39 -5.19 -1.97
CA ILE A 335 -20.16 -4.90 -3.38
C ILE A 335 -21.47 -4.59 -4.12
N THR A 336 -22.50 -5.37 -3.82
CA THR A 336 -23.84 -5.18 -4.40
C THR A 336 -24.41 -3.84 -3.98
N GLU A 337 -24.25 -3.48 -2.71
CA GLU A 337 -24.69 -2.20 -2.16
C GLU A 337 -23.89 -1.01 -2.73
N PHE A 338 -22.59 -1.15 -2.98
CA PHE A 338 -21.79 -0.09 -3.59
C PHE A 338 -22.24 0.22 -5.02
N ALA A 339 -22.53 -0.79 -5.84
CA ALA A 339 -23.05 -0.57 -7.18
C ALA A 339 -24.40 0.17 -7.16
N ARG A 340 -25.31 -0.25 -6.26
CA ARG A 340 -26.62 0.38 -6.06
C ARG A 340 -26.50 1.82 -5.58
N THR A 341 -25.69 2.05 -4.55
CA THR A 341 -25.54 3.35 -3.89
C THR A 341 -24.86 4.37 -4.79
N TYR A 342 -23.75 4.00 -5.42
CA TYR A 342 -22.86 4.97 -6.08
C TYR A 342 -23.10 5.11 -7.58
N LEU A 343 -23.62 4.08 -8.24
CA LEU A 343 -23.93 4.12 -9.67
C LEU A 343 -25.43 3.99 -9.97
N GLY A 344 -26.27 3.66 -8.99
CA GLY A 344 -27.69 3.39 -9.23
C GLY A 344 -27.95 2.09 -10.00
N VAL A 345 -26.95 1.20 -10.06
CA VAL A 345 -26.98 -0.04 -10.83
C VAL A 345 -27.30 -1.21 -9.90
N ASP A 346 -28.26 -2.05 -10.26
CA ASP A 346 -28.59 -3.27 -9.51
C ASP A 346 -27.89 -4.50 -10.13
N PRO A 347 -26.82 -5.05 -9.52
CA PRO A 347 -26.02 -6.13 -10.12
C PRO A 347 -26.81 -7.43 -10.36
N VAL A 348 -27.95 -7.58 -9.68
CA VAL A 348 -28.88 -8.70 -9.90
C VAL A 348 -29.52 -8.62 -11.31
N LYS A 349 -29.68 -7.41 -11.85
CA LYS A 349 -30.46 -7.15 -13.06
C LYS A 349 -29.61 -6.70 -14.24
N GLU A 350 -28.49 -6.04 -13.99
CA GLU A 350 -27.66 -5.45 -15.04
C GLU A 350 -26.16 -5.43 -14.67
N PRO A 351 -25.25 -5.46 -15.67
CA PRO A 351 -23.81 -5.41 -15.43
C PRO A 351 -23.32 -4.08 -14.84
N VAL A 352 -22.25 -4.11 -14.06
CA VAL A 352 -21.71 -2.94 -13.35
C VAL A 352 -20.57 -2.27 -14.15
N PRO A 353 -20.60 -0.94 -14.37
CA PRO A 353 -19.49 -0.18 -14.97
C PRO A 353 -18.22 -0.22 -14.12
N VAL A 354 -17.12 -0.69 -14.71
CA VAL A 354 -15.82 -0.82 -14.05
C VAL A 354 -14.66 -0.40 -14.94
N MET A 355 -13.62 0.14 -14.31
CA MET A 355 -12.37 0.53 -14.97
C MET A 355 -11.17 0.33 -14.03
N PRO A 356 -9.97 0.03 -14.54
CA PRO A 356 -8.78 -0.09 -13.72
C PRO A 356 -8.52 1.16 -12.90
N THR A 357 -8.17 0.97 -11.64
CA THR A 357 -8.07 2.03 -10.63
C THR A 357 -6.81 1.84 -9.80
N CYS A 358 -6.04 2.90 -9.53
CA CYS A 358 -4.85 2.80 -8.68
C CYS A 358 -5.24 2.26 -7.29
N HIS A 359 -4.57 1.20 -6.84
CA HIS A 359 -5.06 0.40 -5.71
C HIS A 359 -4.00 0.12 -4.64
N TYR A 360 -2.77 -0.15 -5.04
CA TYR A 360 -1.71 -0.56 -4.11
C TYR A 360 -0.36 -0.15 -4.66
N VAL A 361 0.55 0.31 -3.81
CA VAL A 361 1.97 0.52 -4.17
C VAL A 361 2.77 -0.69 -3.75
N MET A 362 3.48 -1.32 -4.69
CA MET A 362 4.33 -2.48 -4.38
C MET A 362 5.65 -2.07 -3.73
N GLY A 363 6.18 -0.93 -4.15
CA GLY A 363 7.36 -0.32 -3.55
C GLY A 363 7.09 0.29 -2.17
N GLY A 364 8.15 0.82 -1.57
CA GLY A 364 8.08 1.47 -0.26
C GLY A 364 9.44 1.53 0.43
N ILE A 365 9.43 1.55 1.75
CA ILE A 365 10.64 1.56 2.59
C ILE A 365 11.31 0.17 2.52
N PRO A 366 12.53 0.05 1.98
CA PRO A 366 13.20 -1.24 1.86
C PRO A 366 13.50 -1.83 3.24
N THR A 367 13.18 -3.10 3.43
CA THR A 367 13.38 -3.81 4.71
C THR A 367 14.05 -5.17 4.52
N ARG A 368 14.61 -5.71 5.59
CA ARG A 368 14.91 -7.14 5.69
C ARG A 368 13.65 -7.91 6.15
N ILE A 369 13.72 -9.24 6.08
CA ILE A 369 12.65 -10.17 6.48
C ILE A 369 12.18 -10.07 7.95
N ARG A 370 12.89 -9.38 8.87
CA ARG A 370 12.36 -9.09 10.22
C ARG A 370 11.83 -7.67 10.37
N GLY A 371 11.77 -6.91 9.27
CA GLY A 371 11.26 -5.55 9.21
C GLY A 371 12.34 -4.48 9.39
N GLU A 372 13.63 -4.81 9.58
CA GLU A 372 14.69 -3.80 9.74
C GLU A 372 14.84 -2.96 8.47
N VAL A 373 14.74 -1.63 8.58
CA VAL A 373 14.87 -0.72 7.43
C VAL A 373 16.30 -0.67 6.93
N LEU A 374 16.46 -0.72 5.62
CA LEU A 374 17.73 -0.60 4.93
C LEU A 374 18.07 0.87 4.63
N ARG A 375 19.31 1.29 4.91
CA ARG A 375 19.83 2.61 4.48
C ARG A 375 20.50 2.58 3.11
N ASN A 376 20.87 1.38 2.66
CA ASN A 376 21.47 1.09 1.36
C ASN A 376 21.20 -0.40 1.03
N ASN A 377 21.83 -0.95 0.00
CA ASN A 377 21.60 -2.33 -0.43
C ASN A 377 21.90 -3.41 0.64
N THR A 378 22.63 -3.07 1.71
CA THR A 378 23.15 -4.05 2.68
C THR A 378 22.92 -3.64 4.13
N ASP A 379 23.15 -2.39 4.49
CA ASP A 379 23.16 -1.94 5.88
C ASP A 379 21.76 -1.56 6.37
N ILE A 380 21.50 -1.86 7.63
CA ILE A 380 20.28 -1.43 8.32
C ILE A 380 20.45 -0.03 8.95
N VAL A 381 19.35 0.65 9.22
CA VAL A 381 19.26 1.76 10.18
C VAL A 381 18.93 1.17 11.55
N PRO A 382 19.84 1.18 12.54
CA PRO A 382 19.54 0.68 13.87
C PRO A 382 18.34 1.40 14.48
N GLY A 383 17.45 0.62 15.11
CA GLY A 383 16.24 1.15 15.72
C GLY A 383 15.09 1.45 14.75
N LEU A 384 15.25 1.30 13.43
CA LEU A 384 14.19 1.60 12.48
C LEU A 384 13.65 0.35 11.78
N TYR A 385 12.32 0.23 11.78
CA TYR A 385 11.58 -0.87 11.18
C TYR A 385 10.43 -0.36 10.31
N ALA A 386 9.98 -1.17 9.36
CA ALA A 386 8.75 -0.92 8.61
C ALA A 386 7.98 -2.22 8.35
N ALA A 387 6.64 -2.13 8.25
CA ALA A 387 5.79 -3.27 7.94
C ALA A 387 4.48 -2.86 7.23
N GLY A 388 3.91 -3.79 6.46
CA GLY A 388 2.72 -3.55 5.65
C GLY A 388 3.02 -2.73 4.40
N GLU A 389 2.00 -2.08 3.82
CA GLU A 389 2.10 -1.47 2.48
C GLU A 389 3.16 -0.35 2.36
N CYS A 390 3.57 0.30 3.46
CA CYS A 390 4.67 1.27 3.41
C CYS A 390 6.06 0.62 3.32
N ALA A 391 6.16 -0.71 3.50
CA ALA A 391 7.41 -1.46 3.46
C ALA A 391 7.55 -2.25 2.16
N CYS A 392 8.78 -2.36 1.68
CA CYS A 392 9.17 -3.22 0.58
C CYS A 392 10.16 -4.26 1.13
N VAL A 393 9.69 -5.48 1.37
CA VAL A 393 10.52 -6.58 1.92
C VAL A 393 11.48 -7.21 0.90
N SER A 394 11.13 -7.58 -0.34
CA SER A 394 9.89 -7.44 -1.13
C SER A 394 9.16 -8.78 -1.37
N VAL A 395 7.92 -8.92 -0.90
CA VAL A 395 7.07 -10.12 -1.13
C VAL A 395 6.09 -9.99 -2.29
N HIS A 396 6.02 -8.81 -2.91
CA HIS A 396 5.04 -8.52 -3.98
C HIS A 396 5.71 -8.24 -5.33
N GLY A 397 6.99 -7.87 -5.34
CA GLY A 397 7.75 -7.55 -6.54
C GLY A 397 7.00 -6.59 -7.46
N ALA A 398 6.97 -6.91 -8.76
CA ALA A 398 6.36 -6.03 -9.75
C ALA A 398 4.83 -6.13 -9.82
N ASN A 399 4.19 -7.10 -9.17
CA ASN A 399 2.73 -7.22 -9.13
C ASN A 399 2.27 -8.07 -7.94
N ARG A 400 1.50 -7.46 -7.05
CA ARG A 400 0.92 -8.16 -5.89
C ARG A 400 -0.21 -9.12 -6.28
N LEU A 401 -0.22 -10.34 -5.75
CA LEU A 401 -1.41 -11.19 -5.79
C LEU A 401 -2.52 -10.69 -4.85
N GLY A 402 -3.77 -10.85 -5.27
CA GLY A 402 -4.90 -10.60 -4.39
C GLY A 402 -4.78 -11.38 -3.08
N THR A 403 -5.34 -10.86 -1.98
CA THR A 403 -5.26 -11.45 -0.63
C THR A 403 -3.88 -11.53 0.06
N ASN A 404 -2.76 -11.44 -0.68
CA ASN A 404 -1.41 -11.43 -0.10
C ASN A 404 -1.13 -10.20 0.78
N SER A 405 -1.79 -9.05 0.58
CA SER A 405 -1.54 -7.85 1.42
C SER A 405 -2.05 -8.02 2.86
N LEU A 406 -3.24 -8.60 3.04
CA LEU A 406 -3.76 -8.90 4.39
C LEU A 406 -2.93 -9.99 5.08
N LEU A 407 -2.28 -10.87 4.31
CA LEU A 407 -1.32 -11.82 4.82
C LEU A 407 -0.02 -11.11 5.27
N ASP A 408 0.57 -10.31 4.39
CA ASP A 408 1.77 -9.51 4.64
C ASP A 408 1.67 -8.71 5.94
N ILE A 409 0.62 -7.91 6.11
CA ILE A 409 0.47 -7.09 7.32
C ILE A 409 0.46 -7.93 8.61
N ASN A 410 -0.05 -9.16 8.57
CA ASN A 410 -0.11 -10.03 9.74
C ASN A 410 1.22 -10.74 10.00
N VAL A 411 1.92 -11.17 8.95
CA VAL A 411 3.23 -11.81 9.06
C VAL A 411 4.30 -10.78 9.42
N PHE A 412 4.48 -9.75 8.60
CA PHE A 412 5.57 -8.79 8.77
C PHE A 412 5.28 -7.77 9.87
N GLY A 413 4.02 -7.44 10.15
CA GLY A 413 3.66 -6.69 11.36
C GLY A 413 4.09 -7.43 12.63
N ARG A 414 3.82 -8.75 12.69
CA ARG A 414 4.29 -9.59 13.81
C ARG A 414 5.81 -9.65 13.91
N ARG A 415 6.50 -9.91 12.80
CA ARG A 415 7.97 -10.01 12.78
C ARG A 415 8.63 -8.71 13.21
N ALA A 416 8.16 -7.57 12.70
CA ALA A 416 8.66 -6.25 13.08
C ALA A 416 8.39 -5.95 14.56
N GLY A 417 7.19 -6.25 15.08
CA GLY A 417 6.86 -6.06 16.50
C GLY A 417 7.78 -6.85 17.43
N ILE A 418 8.03 -8.13 17.12
CA ILE A 418 8.96 -8.98 17.88
C ILE A 418 10.40 -8.44 17.80
N ALA A 419 10.88 -8.13 16.59
CA ALA A 419 12.25 -7.68 16.38
C ALA A 419 12.54 -6.33 17.04
N ALA A 420 11.63 -5.36 16.91
CA ALA A 420 11.75 -4.05 17.55
C ALA A 420 11.76 -4.17 19.08
N ALA A 421 10.87 -4.98 19.66
CA ALA A 421 10.85 -5.20 21.11
C ALA A 421 12.14 -5.87 21.62
N GLU A 422 12.63 -6.89 20.91
CA GLU A 422 13.90 -7.54 21.23
C GLU A 422 15.11 -6.60 21.12
N TYR A 423 15.10 -5.67 20.17
CA TYR A 423 16.13 -4.65 20.04
C TYR A 423 16.06 -3.66 21.20
N ALA A 424 14.87 -3.10 21.47
CA ALA A 424 14.66 -2.12 22.53
C ALA A 424 15.00 -2.65 23.93
N ALA A 425 14.79 -3.96 24.18
CA ALA A 425 15.17 -4.60 25.43
C ALA A 425 16.70 -4.73 25.63
N ARG A 426 17.50 -4.63 24.55
CA ARG A 426 18.95 -4.84 24.57
C ARG A 426 19.78 -3.56 24.49
N VAL A 427 19.17 -2.45 24.06
CA VAL A 427 19.87 -1.18 23.89
C VAL A 427 19.42 -0.16 24.92
N GLU A 428 20.30 0.78 25.21
CA GLU A 428 19.96 2.01 25.93
C GLU A 428 19.44 3.07 24.96
N PHE A 429 18.81 4.10 25.52
CA PHE A 429 18.42 5.25 24.72
C PHE A 429 19.65 6.03 24.25
N THR A 430 19.73 6.29 22.95
CA THR A 430 20.67 7.23 22.36
C THR A 430 20.16 8.65 22.55
N GLU A 431 21.02 9.63 22.83
CA GLU A 431 20.58 11.01 23.04
C GLU A 431 19.91 11.60 21.79
N LEU A 432 18.88 12.42 22.02
CA LEU A 432 18.26 13.23 20.96
C LEU A 432 19.17 14.42 20.64
N PRO A 433 19.09 14.96 19.40
CA PRO A 433 19.65 16.28 19.11
C PRO A 433 19.04 17.36 20.04
N GLU A 434 19.75 18.48 20.24
CA GLU A 434 19.35 19.53 21.19
C GLU A 434 17.94 20.09 20.94
N ASN A 435 17.54 20.26 19.68
CA ASN A 435 16.22 20.79 19.31
C ASN A 435 15.56 19.92 18.21
N PRO A 436 15.07 18.71 18.56
CA PRO A 436 14.64 17.72 17.58
C PRO A 436 13.37 18.14 16.82
N ALA A 437 12.57 19.06 17.36
CA ALA A 437 11.35 19.58 16.75
C ALA A 437 11.54 20.84 15.89
N GLN A 438 12.74 21.43 15.88
CA GLN A 438 12.97 22.76 15.28
C GLN A 438 12.60 22.82 13.80
N MET A 439 13.02 21.82 13.02
CA MET A 439 12.71 21.73 11.60
C MET A 439 11.20 21.73 11.35
N VAL A 440 10.43 20.98 12.15
CA VAL A 440 8.96 20.91 12.03
C VAL A 440 8.30 22.22 12.46
N GLN A 441 8.81 22.88 13.50
CA GLN A 441 8.34 24.19 13.91
C GLN A 441 8.50 25.22 12.78
N ASP A 442 9.69 25.27 12.17
CA ASP A 442 9.99 26.20 11.08
C ASP A 442 9.17 25.89 9.83
N TRP A 443 9.03 24.61 9.48
CA TRP A 443 8.26 24.17 8.33
C TRP A 443 6.77 24.53 8.46
N LEU A 444 6.15 24.27 9.61
CA LEU A 444 4.75 24.58 9.82
C LEU A 444 4.52 26.10 9.97
N ALA A 445 5.49 26.84 10.50
CA ALA A 445 5.44 28.31 10.53
C ALA A 445 5.51 28.90 9.11
N LEU A 446 6.36 28.33 8.25
CA LEU A 446 6.46 28.72 6.84
C LEU A 446 5.14 28.46 6.12
N ILE A 447 4.59 27.23 6.19
CA ILE A 447 3.31 26.89 5.53
C ILE A 447 2.16 27.81 6.00
N LEU A 448 2.13 28.17 7.28
CA LEU A 448 1.10 29.06 7.81
C LEU A 448 1.32 30.55 7.51
N SER A 449 2.51 30.95 7.05
CA SER A 449 2.80 32.35 6.77
C SER A 449 2.02 32.85 5.54
N ASP A 450 1.64 34.14 5.53
CA ASP A 450 0.93 34.74 4.40
C ASP A 450 1.93 35.15 3.31
N HIS A 451 2.20 34.23 2.38
CA HIS A 451 3.21 34.42 1.34
C HIS A 451 2.85 33.83 -0.04
N GLY A 452 1.61 33.36 -0.20
CA GLY A 452 1.20 32.58 -1.37
C GLY A 452 -0.08 33.08 -2.07
N ASN A 453 -0.27 32.62 -3.29
CA ASN A 453 -1.47 32.82 -4.10
C ASN A 453 -2.02 31.52 -4.71
N GLU A 454 -1.41 30.37 -4.40
CA GLU A 454 -1.83 29.05 -4.88
C GLU A 454 -2.72 28.35 -3.85
N ARG A 455 -3.72 27.61 -4.33
CA ARG A 455 -4.59 26.80 -3.49
C ARG A 455 -4.08 25.36 -3.48
N VAL A 456 -3.98 24.77 -2.29
CA VAL A 456 -3.57 23.36 -2.08
C VAL A 456 -4.41 22.41 -2.91
N ALA A 457 -5.74 22.62 -2.94
CA ALA A 457 -6.67 21.77 -3.69
C ALA A 457 -6.41 21.77 -5.20
N ASP A 458 -6.01 22.91 -5.78
CA ASP A 458 -5.81 23.04 -7.23
C ASP A 458 -4.53 22.30 -7.65
N ILE A 459 -3.43 22.47 -6.90
CA ILE A 459 -2.17 21.73 -7.12
C ILE A 459 -2.40 20.22 -6.95
N ARG A 460 -3.16 19.82 -5.91
CA ARG A 460 -3.48 18.40 -5.69
C ARG A 460 -4.28 17.82 -6.85
N ALA A 461 -5.32 18.52 -7.31
CA ALA A 461 -6.16 18.05 -8.41
C ALA A 461 -5.36 17.91 -9.70
N GLU A 462 -4.48 18.86 -9.99
CA GLU A 462 -3.61 18.82 -11.17
C GLU A 462 -2.60 17.67 -11.09
N LEU A 463 -1.93 17.47 -9.95
CA LEU A 463 -1.07 16.30 -9.71
C LEU A 463 -1.82 14.99 -10.00
N GLN A 464 -3.01 14.86 -9.45
CA GLN A 464 -3.82 13.65 -9.53
C GLN A 464 -4.27 13.34 -10.97
N VAL A 465 -4.71 14.36 -11.71
CA VAL A 465 -5.08 14.23 -13.12
C VAL A 465 -3.86 13.83 -13.95
N SER A 466 -2.76 14.56 -13.82
CA SER A 466 -1.55 14.29 -14.61
C SER A 466 -0.95 12.91 -14.32
N MET A 467 -0.96 12.45 -13.07
CA MET A 467 -0.51 11.09 -12.72
C MET A 467 -1.39 9.99 -13.35
N ASP A 468 -2.73 10.12 -13.33
CA ASP A 468 -3.65 9.20 -14.00
C ASP A 468 -3.37 9.14 -15.51
N ASP A 469 -3.19 10.31 -16.14
CA ASP A 469 -3.06 10.44 -17.59
C ASP A 469 -1.68 9.98 -18.11
N LYS A 470 -0.60 10.29 -17.38
CA LYS A 470 0.78 10.16 -17.87
C LYS A 470 1.60 9.08 -17.17
N ALA A 471 1.21 8.67 -15.98
CA ALA A 471 1.87 7.63 -15.19
C ALA A 471 0.89 6.51 -14.77
N GLY A 472 -0.16 6.29 -15.58
CA GLY A 472 -1.18 5.27 -15.40
C GLY A 472 -0.73 3.84 -15.76
N VAL A 473 -1.68 3.04 -16.28
CA VAL A 473 -1.48 1.62 -16.62
C VAL A 473 -0.45 1.42 -17.74
N TYR A 474 -0.57 2.23 -18.80
CA TYR A 474 0.39 2.24 -19.92
C TYR A 474 1.18 3.53 -19.89
N ARG A 475 2.48 3.41 -20.18
CA ARG A 475 3.45 4.50 -20.06
C ARG A 475 4.34 4.53 -21.31
N THR A 476 4.92 5.69 -21.59
CA THR A 476 5.90 5.91 -22.66
C THR A 476 7.00 6.84 -22.15
N GLU A 477 8.16 6.88 -22.80
CA GLU A 477 9.20 7.86 -22.47
C GLU A 477 8.68 9.30 -22.51
N GLU A 478 7.86 9.63 -23.51
CA GLU A 478 7.28 10.96 -23.70
C GLU A 478 6.32 11.34 -22.56
N SER A 479 5.35 10.47 -22.25
CA SER A 479 4.37 10.74 -21.18
C SER A 479 5.05 10.90 -19.82
N LEU A 480 6.03 10.04 -19.51
CA LEU A 480 6.73 10.08 -18.22
C LEU A 480 7.67 11.30 -18.11
N LYS A 481 8.38 11.68 -19.17
CA LYS A 481 9.21 12.90 -19.16
C LYS A 481 8.34 14.16 -19.00
N SER A 482 7.20 14.21 -19.70
CA SER A 482 6.24 15.30 -19.52
C SER A 482 5.70 15.36 -18.10
N MET A 483 5.45 14.20 -17.46
CA MET A 483 5.05 14.15 -16.06
C MET A 483 6.13 14.66 -15.11
N LEU A 484 7.41 14.32 -15.33
CA LEU A 484 8.52 14.87 -14.52
C LEU A 484 8.56 16.40 -14.57
N GLU A 485 8.43 16.98 -15.77
CA GLU A 485 8.40 18.43 -15.96
C GLU A 485 7.22 19.08 -15.20
N GLU A 486 6.01 18.50 -15.30
CA GLU A 486 4.84 19.00 -14.58
C GLU A 486 4.99 18.88 -13.06
N ILE A 487 5.58 17.80 -12.55
CA ILE A 487 5.85 17.65 -11.11
C ILE A 487 6.76 18.78 -10.61
N GLN A 488 7.79 19.15 -11.37
CA GLN A 488 8.66 20.28 -10.97
C GLN A 488 7.89 21.59 -10.92
N VAL A 489 7.03 21.87 -11.92
CA VAL A 489 6.15 23.05 -11.91
C VAL A 489 5.20 23.03 -10.69
N LEU A 490 4.62 21.88 -10.36
CA LEU A 490 3.74 21.73 -9.20
C LEU A 490 4.49 21.92 -7.88
N LYS A 491 5.74 21.45 -7.77
CA LYS A 491 6.62 21.69 -6.61
C LYS A 491 7.00 23.15 -6.47
N GLU A 492 7.26 23.85 -7.57
CA GLU A 492 7.48 25.29 -7.56
C GLU A 492 6.23 26.05 -7.09
N ARG A 493 5.05 25.68 -7.59
CA ARG A 493 3.76 26.26 -7.15
C ARG A 493 3.48 25.96 -5.67
N TYR A 494 3.84 24.77 -5.20
CA TYR A 494 3.69 24.38 -3.80
C TYR A 494 4.44 25.33 -2.85
N SER A 495 5.56 25.92 -3.28
CA SER A 495 6.28 26.92 -2.47
C SER A 495 5.52 28.24 -2.26
N ARG A 496 4.40 28.45 -2.97
CA ARG A 496 3.56 29.66 -2.92
C ARG A 496 2.12 29.35 -2.53
N ILE A 497 1.90 28.26 -1.79
CA ILE A 497 0.57 27.92 -1.27
C ILE A 497 0.15 28.86 -0.17
N THR A 498 -1.17 28.97 0.03
CA THR A 498 -1.75 29.63 1.19
C THR A 498 -2.69 28.68 1.91
N VAL A 499 -2.38 28.40 3.18
CA VAL A 499 -3.34 27.80 4.13
C VAL A 499 -4.25 28.91 4.64
N GLN A 500 -5.55 28.76 4.45
CA GLN A 500 -6.56 29.74 4.85
C GLN A 500 -6.91 29.63 6.33
N ASP A 501 -7.00 28.41 6.85
CA ASP A 501 -7.19 28.20 8.28
C ASP A 501 -5.89 28.47 9.05
N LYS A 502 -5.83 29.56 9.79
CA LYS A 502 -4.71 29.91 10.67
C LYS A 502 -4.90 29.43 12.11
N GLY A 503 -5.98 28.69 12.39
CA GLY A 503 -6.31 28.11 13.67
C GLY A 503 -5.32 27.02 14.10
N LYS A 504 -5.34 26.66 15.38
CA LYS A 504 -4.48 25.60 15.94
C LYS A 504 -5.21 24.27 16.13
N ARG A 505 -6.50 24.30 16.48
CA ARG A 505 -7.29 23.11 16.80
C ARG A 505 -7.92 22.57 15.54
N TYR A 506 -7.75 21.28 15.27
CA TYR A 506 -8.34 20.57 14.15
C TYR A 506 -8.09 21.25 12.79
N ASN A 507 -6.90 21.82 12.59
CA ASN A 507 -6.54 22.52 11.36
C ASN A 507 -6.21 21.50 10.26
N SER A 508 -7.25 21.02 9.57
CA SER A 508 -7.12 20.08 8.47
C SER A 508 -6.56 20.72 7.20
N ASP A 509 -6.76 22.02 6.98
CA ASP A 509 -6.21 22.76 5.83
C ASP A 509 -4.66 22.74 5.85
N LEU A 510 -4.07 22.96 7.04
CA LEU A 510 -2.63 22.83 7.27
C LEU A 510 -2.13 21.40 6.99
N LEU A 511 -2.81 20.39 7.50
CA LEU A 511 -2.35 19.00 7.36
C LEU A 511 -2.53 18.47 5.95
N GLU A 512 -3.58 18.88 5.24
CA GLU A 512 -3.72 18.60 3.83
C GLU A 512 -2.60 19.27 3.02
N ALA A 513 -2.20 20.50 3.35
CA ALA A 513 -1.04 21.14 2.72
C ALA A 513 0.23 20.32 2.95
N VAL A 514 0.48 19.87 4.18
CA VAL A 514 1.60 18.98 4.54
C VAL A 514 1.58 17.68 3.73
N GLU A 515 0.43 17.01 3.67
CA GLU A 515 0.26 15.75 2.93
C GLU A 515 0.44 15.93 1.42
N LEU A 516 0.06 17.08 0.85
CA LEU A 516 0.36 17.40 -0.55
C LEU A 516 1.86 17.44 -0.80
N GLY A 517 2.65 17.99 0.13
CA GLY A 517 4.11 17.97 0.02
C GLY A 517 4.68 16.54 -0.06
N PHE A 518 4.13 15.60 0.72
CA PHE A 518 4.50 14.18 0.64
C PHE A 518 4.10 13.55 -0.70
N LEU A 519 2.87 13.80 -1.17
CA LEU A 519 2.39 13.29 -2.46
C LEU A 519 3.26 13.76 -3.63
N LEU A 520 3.68 15.02 -3.65
CA LEU A 520 4.55 15.58 -4.70
C LEU A 520 5.92 14.90 -4.75
N GLU A 521 6.51 14.59 -3.60
CA GLU A 521 7.79 13.89 -3.54
C GLU A 521 7.67 12.44 -3.98
N LEU A 522 6.63 11.74 -3.52
CA LEU A 522 6.42 10.34 -3.91
C LEU A 522 6.08 10.20 -5.39
N ALA A 523 5.30 11.13 -5.95
CA ALA A 523 5.05 11.17 -7.39
C ALA A 523 6.35 11.35 -8.18
N ASP A 524 7.24 12.25 -7.75
CA ASP A 524 8.55 12.44 -8.40
C ASP A 524 9.39 11.16 -8.37
N VAL A 525 9.45 10.48 -7.21
CA VAL A 525 10.17 9.21 -7.05
C VAL A 525 9.57 8.12 -7.94
N THR A 526 8.25 7.97 -7.94
CA THR A 526 7.53 7.00 -8.78
C THR A 526 7.84 7.22 -10.27
N VAL A 527 7.77 8.45 -10.75
CA VAL A 527 7.96 8.78 -12.16
C VAL A 527 9.44 8.68 -12.55
N ALA A 528 10.37 9.12 -11.70
CA ALA A 528 11.81 8.99 -11.95
C ALA A 528 12.21 7.51 -12.09
N GLY A 529 11.72 6.64 -11.20
CA GLY A 529 11.89 5.19 -11.31
C GLY A 529 11.30 4.64 -12.63
N ALA A 530 10.10 5.09 -12.99
CA ALA A 530 9.42 4.64 -14.21
C ALA A 530 10.10 5.09 -15.51
N VAL A 531 10.72 6.28 -15.53
CA VAL A 531 11.51 6.76 -16.68
C VAL A 531 12.75 5.90 -16.86
N ASN A 532 13.44 5.62 -15.76
CA ASN A 532 14.69 4.89 -15.73
C ASN A 532 14.53 3.40 -16.09
N ARG A 533 13.43 2.76 -15.68
CA ARG A 533 13.13 1.37 -16.02
C ARG A 533 12.65 1.23 -17.47
N LYS A 534 13.53 0.78 -18.35
CA LYS A 534 13.28 0.62 -19.80
C LYS A 534 12.93 -0.83 -20.14
N GLU A 535 11.92 -1.36 -19.47
CA GLU A 535 11.33 -2.69 -19.71
C GLU A 535 9.83 -2.65 -19.38
N SER A 536 9.13 -3.77 -19.58
CA SER A 536 7.79 -3.99 -19.05
C SER A 536 7.77 -5.20 -18.13
N ARG A 537 7.35 -5.01 -16.87
CA ARG A 537 7.30 -6.03 -15.83
C ARG A 537 6.13 -5.78 -14.89
N GLY A 538 5.29 -6.78 -14.65
CA GLY A 538 4.13 -6.67 -13.74
C GLY A 538 3.28 -5.41 -13.97
N GLY A 539 3.10 -4.58 -12.94
CA GLY A 539 2.34 -3.33 -12.94
C GLY A 539 3.02 -2.14 -13.65
N HIS A 540 4.23 -2.31 -14.16
CA HIS A 540 4.94 -1.33 -14.98
C HIS A 540 4.94 -1.76 -16.45
N ALA A 541 4.18 -1.08 -17.30
CA ALA A 541 4.10 -1.38 -18.73
C ALA A 541 4.49 -0.15 -19.58
N ARG A 542 5.60 -0.29 -20.32
CA ARG A 542 6.16 0.70 -21.24
C ARG A 542 5.87 0.28 -22.67
N GLU A 543 5.07 1.06 -23.40
CA GLU A 543 4.71 0.72 -24.79
C GLU A 543 5.94 0.79 -25.73
N ASP A 544 6.90 1.65 -25.40
CA ASP A 544 8.20 1.80 -26.07
C ASP A 544 9.24 0.75 -25.65
N TYR A 545 9.00 0.00 -24.56
CA TYR A 545 9.81 -1.14 -24.11
C TYR A 545 8.90 -2.30 -23.66
N PRO A 546 8.18 -2.96 -24.58
CA PRO A 546 7.04 -3.83 -24.24
C PRO A 546 7.43 -5.19 -23.64
N ASN A 547 8.72 -5.55 -23.69
CA ASN A 547 9.21 -6.83 -23.22
C ASN A 547 9.89 -6.70 -21.86
N ARG A 548 9.82 -7.79 -21.08
CA ARG A 548 10.58 -7.97 -19.84
C ARG A 548 12.06 -8.15 -20.16
N ASP A 549 12.95 -7.49 -19.43
CA ASP A 549 14.41 -7.59 -19.59
C ASP A 549 15.06 -8.07 -18.29
N ASP A 550 15.17 -9.40 -18.18
CA ASP A 550 15.74 -10.05 -16.99
C ASP A 550 17.24 -9.82 -16.84
N VAL A 551 17.95 -9.43 -17.91
CA VAL A 551 19.40 -9.20 -17.87
C VAL A 551 19.71 -7.86 -17.21
N ASN A 552 18.99 -6.81 -17.60
CA ASN A 552 19.30 -5.45 -17.16
C ASN A 552 18.41 -4.92 -16.04
N PHE A 553 17.22 -5.51 -15.82
CA PHE A 553 16.22 -4.92 -14.93
C PHE A 553 15.58 -5.89 -13.92
N MET A 554 16.04 -7.14 -13.83
CA MET A 554 15.70 -8.03 -12.70
C MET A 554 16.49 -7.65 -11.43
N ARG A 555 16.18 -6.46 -10.92
CA ARG A 555 16.80 -5.78 -9.77
C ARG A 555 15.85 -4.70 -9.26
N HIS A 556 15.86 -4.49 -7.97
CA HIS A 556 15.05 -3.46 -7.31
C HIS A 556 15.63 -2.08 -7.57
N THR A 557 14.77 -1.12 -7.92
CA THR A 557 15.15 0.29 -8.06
C THR A 557 15.23 0.91 -6.68
N MET A 558 16.36 1.51 -6.32
CA MET A 558 16.55 2.22 -5.04
C MET A 558 16.67 3.73 -5.32
N ALA A 559 15.74 4.53 -4.82
CA ALA A 559 15.71 5.98 -5.03
C ALA A 559 16.12 6.74 -3.78
N TYR A 560 17.06 7.68 -3.93
CA TYR A 560 17.61 8.51 -2.85
C TYR A 560 17.41 9.98 -3.17
N LYS A 561 17.01 10.75 -2.16
CA LYS A 561 16.96 12.22 -2.23
C LYS A 561 18.39 12.77 -2.11
N THR A 562 18.76 13.72 -2.97
CA THR A 562 20.12 14.30 -2.98
C THR A 562 20.28 15.56 -2.15
N SER A 563 19.17 16.24 -1.83
CA SER A 563 19.14 17.45 -1.00
C SER A 563 17.91 17.42 -0.07
N PRO A 564 17.87 18.23 1.00
CA PRO A 564 16.69 18.32 1.86
C PRO A 564 15.54 19.15 1.25
N GLU A 565 15.76 19.84 0.13
CA GLU A 565 14.77 20.71 -0.50
C GLU A 565 13.68 19.92 -1.25
N LEU A 566 12.49 20.50 -1.42
CA LEU A 566 11.39 19.84 -2.13
C LEU A 566 11.76 19.54 -3.60
N ILE A 567 12.41 20.50 -4.26
CA ILE A 567 12.99 20.37 -5.59
C ILE A 567 14.42 19.84 -5.38
N SER A 568 14.63 18.59 -5.77
CA SER A 568 15.89 17.88 -5.53
C SER A 568 16.07 16.81 -6.58
N ASP A 569 17.29 16.58 -7.03
CA ASP A 569 17.57 15.44 -7.91
C ASP A 569 17.33 14.12 -7.17
N ILE A 570 16.89 13.11 -7.90
CA ILE A 570 16.69 11.74 -7.40
C ILE A 570 17.83 10.88 -7.94
N ARG A 571 18.70 10.41 -7.03
CA ARG A 571 19.73 9.43 -7.38
C ARG A 571 19.09 8.04 -7.37
N LEU A 572 19.18 7.35 -8.49
CA LEU A 572 18.75 5.96 -8.61
C LEU A 572 19.95 5.01 -8.49
N ASP A 573 19.75 3.94 -7.75
CA ASP A 573 20.68 2.83 -7.57
C ASP A 573 19.90 1.52 -7.73
N TYR A 574 20.58 0.38 -7.62
CA TYR A 574 19.93 -0.92 -7.71
C TYR A 574 20.38 -1.90 -6.64
N LYS A 575 19.41 -2.65 -6.10
CA LYS A 575 19.62 -3.79 -5.20
C LYS A 575 19.26 -5.10 -5.95
N PRO A 576 20.10 -6.15 -5.88
CA PRO A 576 19.78 -7.43 -6.51
C PRO A 576 18.57 -8.09 -5.84
N VAL A 577 17.76 -8.80 -6.63
CA VAL A 577 16.66 -9.65 -6.12
C VAL A 577 17.24 -10.92 -5.49
N VAL A 578 16.71 -11.34 -4.34
CA VAL A 578 17.08 -12.61 -3.71
C VAL A 578 16.39 -13.77 -4.42
N GLN A 579 17.19 -14.67 -5.00
CA GLN A 579 16.70 -15.87 -5.69
C GLN A 579 17.13 -17.13 -4.96
N THR A 580 16.24 -18.13 -4.90
CA THR A 580 16.53 -19.42 -4.26
C THR A 580 16.31 -20.60 -5.19
N ARG A 581 15.08 -20.84 -5.66
CA ARG A 581 14.73 -22.07 -6.41
C ARG A 581 13.88 -21.86 -7.65
N TYR A 582 13.15 -20.76 -7.76
CA TYR A 582 12.29 -20.52 -8.93
C TYR A 582 13.00 -19.59 -9.90
N GLU A 583 13.47 -20.15 -11.00
CA GLU A 583 14.10 -19.39 -12.07
C GLU A 583 13.06 -18.57 -12.86
N PRO A 584 13.44 -17.38 -13.37
CA PRO A 584 12.59 -16.62 -14.27
C PRO A 584 12.19 -17.44 -15.50
N MET A 585 10.89 -17.47 -15.76
CA MET A 585 10.33 -17.99 -17.01
C MET A 585 9.32 -17.00 -17.59
N GLU A 586 8.93 -17.22 -18.83
CA GLU A 586 7.88 -16.43 -19.47
C GLU A 586 6.59 -16.48 -18.62
N ARG A 587 6.08 -15.31 -18.25
CA ARG A 587 4.92 -15.17 -17.37
C ARG A 587 3.61 -15.18 -18.18
N LYS A 588 3.07 -16.39 -18.41
CA LYS A 588 1.79 -16.62 -19.10
C LYS A 588 0.71 -17.20 -18.18
N TYR A 589 -0.55 -16.89 -18.51
CA TYR A 589 -1.74 -17.23 -17.73
C TYR A 589 -2.93 -17.56 -18.64
#